data_AF-A0A1I6SEX6-F1
#
_entry.id   AF-A0A1I6SEX6-F1
#
_cell.length_a   1.000
_cell.length_b   1.000
_cell.length_c   1.000
_cell.angle_alpha   90.00
_cell.angle_beta   90.00
_cell.angle_gamma   90.00
#
_symmetry.space_group_name_H-M   'P 1'
#
loop_
_entity.id
_entity.type
_entity.pdbx_description
1 polymer ?
#
loop_
_entity_poly.entity_id
_entity_poly.type
_entity_poly.pdbx_seq_one_letter_code
_entity_poly.pdbx_strand_id
1 'polypeptide(L)'
;MIYNKVQEEIANKIEDKPQLSNWKDWKWQLKHSIKTLDQFEYITGICFEKKEREQLQKTFDKFPLSITPYYLSLIHKDNYRNDPVFKQAFGGSEELNTLSSEYADPLSEDKDSPVEGITHRYPDRVLFQVSNVCSMYCRHCTRKRKVGDIDFIPSRKQLTTGIEYIRNTPQVRDVLLSGGDPFMLSDSMIDWLLSEISRIPHVEVIRIGTRMPVVLPYRITNALISVLKKYQPLWINTHFNHPNEITSSSKEALDKLADGGFPLGNQSVLLADVNDCPKIIKSLVHKLVQNRVRPYYLYQCDLSEGLSHFRTPVGKGIEIMESLVGHTSGFARPVYVIDAPGGGGKIPVMPNYIISWSTNKVVLRNYEGVITTYKEPDSYEPKACDRNCKDCNLDLNLRENEDQDVAIGIEKLLSNTNDTISLIPEDNERIQRRNDHA
;
A
#
# COMPACT_ATOMS: atom_id res chain seq x y z
N MET A 1 -1.92 -27.70 -8.10
CA MET A 1 -2.13 -28.36 -6.78
C MET A 1 -1.55 -27.46 -5.70
N ILE A 2 -2.20 -27.38 -4.52
CA ILE A 2 -1.84 -26.46 -3.41
C ILE A 2 -0.59 -26.91 -2.63
N TYR A 3 0.03 -28.02 -3.04
CA TYR A 3 1.31 -28.50 -2.58
C TYR A 3 2.00 -29.19 -3.74
N ASN A 4 2.95 -28.51 -4.38
CA ASN A 4 3.63 -29.03 -5.55
C ASN A 4 4.95 -29.71 -5.17
N LYS A 5 5.61 -30.35 -6.13
CA LYS A 5 6.89 -31.05 -5.92
C LYS A 5 7.97 -30.16 -5.28
N VAL A 6 8.08 -28.90 -5.70
CA VAL A 6 9.06 -27.94 -5.13
C VAL A 6 8.78 -27.69 -3.65
N GLN A 7 7.50 -27.54 -3.28
CA GLN A 7 7.08 -27.33 -1.90
C GLN A 7 7.33 -28.57 -1.04
N GLU A 8 7.09 -29.75 -1.58
CA GLU A 8 7.40 -31.03 -0.93
C GLU A 8 8.91 -31.21 -0.70
N GLU A 9 9.74 -30.91 -1.70
CA GLU A 9 11.19 -30.93 -1.56
C GLU A 9 11.69 -29.94 -0.50
N ILE A 10 11.15 -28.71 -0.46
CA ILE A 10 11.49 -27.72 0.56
C ILE A 10 11.08 -28.22 1.95
N ALA A 11 9.86 -28.73 2.11
CA ALA A 11 9.40 -29.22 3.40
C ALA A 11 10.24 -30.39 3.91
N ASN A 12 10.66 -31.30 3.02
CA ASN A 12 11.50 -32.46 3.37
C ASN A 12 12.91 -32.05 3.82
N LYS A 13 13.41 -30.88 3.39
CA LYS A 13 14.68 -30.31 3.88
C LYS A 13 14.54 -29.63 5.24
N ILE A 14 13.34 -29.23 5.63
CA ILE A 14 13.08 -28.47 6.86
C ILE A 14 12.83 -29.40 8.05
N GLU A 15 12.01 -30.44 7.87
CA GLU A 15 11.68 -31.40 8.92
C GLU A 15 11.65 -32.83 8.36
N ASP A 16 12.05 -33.81 9.18
CA ASP A 16 11.96 -35.23 8.83
C ASP A 16 10.50 -35.67 8.74
N LYS A 17 10.05 -36.07 7.54
CA LYS A 17 8.68 -36.51 7.21
C LYS A 17 7.61 -35.41 7.38
N PRO A 18 7.68 -34.33 6.60
CA PRO A 18 6.68 -33.27 6.63
C PRO A 18 5.31 -33.78 6.16
N GLN A 19 4.23 -33.38 6.83
CA GLN A 19 2.88 -33.62 6.35
C GLN A 19 2.34 -32.38 5.64
N LEU A 20 1.38 -32.56 4.73
CA LEU A 20 0.69 -31.44 4.07
C LEU A 20 0.05 -30.47 5.08
N SER A 21 -0.42 -30.98 6.21
CA SER A 21 -0.96 -30.20 7.32
C SER A 21 0.07 -29.23 7.89
N ASN A 22 1.34 -29.61 7.98
CA ASN A 22 2.43 -28.72 8.38
C ASN A 22 2.59 -27.56 7.38
N TRP A 23 2.65 -27.88 6.08
CA TRP A 23 2.83 -26.84 5.06
C TRP A 23 1.70 -25.80 5.06
N LYS A 24 0.47 -26.26 5.30
CA LYS A 24 -0.72 -25.39 5.39
C LYS A 24 -0.92 -24.73 6.76
N ASP A 25 -0.05 -24.98 7.74
CA ASP A 25 -0.06 -24.26 9.01
C ASP A 25 0.79 -22.99 8.90
N TRP A 26 0.14 -21.84 9.04
CA TRP A 26 0.83 -20.55 8.99
C TRP A 26 1.85 -20.37 10.13
N LYS A 27 1.64 -21.02 11.29
CA LYS A 27 2.61 -20.98 12.39
C LYS A 27 3.86 -21.80 12.08
N TRP A 28 3.68 -22.94 11.41
CA TRP A 28 4.80 -23.75 10.92
C TRP A 28 5.62 -22.96 9.90
N GLN A 29 4.96 -22.28 8.96
CA GLN A 29 5.63 -21.42 7.97
C GLN A 29 6.44 -20.30 8.63
N LEU A 30 5.92 -19.65 9.68
CA LEU A 30 6.64 -18.61 10.42
C LEU A 30 7.81 -19.16 11.24
N LYS A 31 7.62 -20.31 11.90
CA LYS A 31 8.67 -20.98 12.69
C LYS A 31 9.88 -21.31 11.80
N HIS A 32 9.62 -21.68 10.55
CA HIS A 32 10.62 -22.11 9.58
C HIS A 32 10.94 -21.05 8.53
N SER A 33 10.68 -19.77 8.82
CA SER A 33 11.13 -18.68 7.97
C SER A 33 12.65 -18.73 7.78
N ILE A 34 13.09 -18.53 6.55
CA ILE A 34 14.50 -18.48 6.15
C ILE A 34 15.03 -17.10 6.53
N LYS A 35 15.99 -17.07 7.46
CA LYS A 35 16.55 -15.84 8.04
C LYS A 35 18.04 -15.67 7.84
N THR A 36 18.74 -16.71 7.39
CA THR A 36 20.17 -16.65 7.13
C THR A 36 20.51 -17.05 5.70
N LEU A 37 21.66 -16.58 5.22
CA LEU A 37 22.19 -16.96 3.93
C LEU A 37 22.42 -18.48 3.83
N ASP A 38 22.96 -19.09 4.89
CA ASP A 38 23.20 -20.53 4.94
C ASP A 38 21.92 -21.35 4.79
N GLN A 39 20.83 -20.93 5.46
CA GLN A 39 19.52 -21.57 5.31
C GLN A 39 19.00 -21.42 3.88
N PHE A 40 19.17 -20.25 3.27
CA PHE A 40 18.76 -20.00 1.90
C PHE A 40 19.52 -20.89 0.92
N GLU A 41 20.85 -20.94 1.00
CA GLU A 41 21.70 -21.78 0.13
C GLU A 41 21.34 -23.26 0.28
N TYR A 42 21.20 -23.74 1.53
CA TYR A 42 20.85 -25.15 1.80
C TYR A 42 19.49 -25.55 1.21
N ILE A 43 18.46 -24.74 1.43
CA ILE A 43 17.10 -25.06 1.00
C ILE A 43 16.97 -24.93 -0.52
N THR A 44 17.49 -23.84 -1.10
CA THR A 44 17.33 -23.56 -2.53
C THR A 44 18.31 -24.34 -3.41
N GLY A 45 19.53 -24.56 -2.94
CA GLY A 45 20.67 -25.04 -3.73
C GLY A 45 21.37 -23.94 -4.54
N ILE A 46 20.96 -22.67 -4.38
CA ILE A 46 21.64 -21.53 -4.99
C ILE A 46 22.87 -21.22 -4.14
N CYS A 47 24.05 -21.23 -4.75
CA CYS A 47 25.31 -20.92 -4.08
C CYS A 47 25.88 -19.61 -4.61
N PHE A 48 26.50 -18.83 -3.73
CA PHE A 48 27.13 -17.56 -4.09
C PHE A 48 28.65 -17.64 -4.01
N GLU A 49 29.35 -16.90 -4.89
CA GLU A 49 30.80 -16.77 -4.79
C GLU A 49 31.19 -16.10 -3.48
N LYS A 50 32.40 -16.40 -2.96
CA LYS A 50 32.87 -15.89 -1.66
C LYS A 50 32.69 -14.37 -1.49
N LYS A 51 33.05 -13.60 -2.52
CA LYS A 51 32.94 -12.14 -2.50
C LYS A 51 31.48 -11.65 -2.47
N GLU A 52 30.61 -12.30 -3.24
CA GLU A 52 29.17 -12.00 -3.26
C GLU A 52 28.54 -12.35 -1.91
N ARG A 53 28.87 -13.52 -1.36
CA ARG A 53 28.45 -13.97 -0.03
C ARG A 53 28.83 -12.98 1.08
N GLU A 54 30.06 -12.45 1.08
CA GLU A 54 30.50 -11.43 2.04
C GLU A 54 29.69 -10.13 1.92
N GLN A 55 29.32 -9.70 0.70
CA GLN A 55 28.48 -8.52 0.50
C GLN A 55 27.02 -8.75 0.91
N LEU A 56 26.48 -9.93 0.61
CA LEU A 56 25.14 -10.33 1.04
C LEU A 56 25.04 -10.40 2.56
N GLN A 57 26.06 -10.94 3.24
CA GLN A 57 26.08 -10.97 4.70
C GLN A 57 26.02 -9.56 5.29
N LYS A 58 26.85 -8.62 4.80
CA LYS A 58 26.79 -7.22 5.22
C LYS A 58 25.42 -6.58 4.95
N THR A 59 24.77 -6.98 3.86
CA THR A 59 23.43 -6.52 3.52
C THR A 59 22.40 -7.03 4.53
N PHE A 60 22.48 -8.30 4.92
CA PHE A 60 21.53 -8.90 5.86
C PHE A 60 21.77 -8.50 7.31
N ASP A 61 23.02 -8.13 7.66
CA ASP A 61 23.33 -7.53 8.96
C ASP A 61 22.65 -6.16 9.12
N LYS A 62 22.50 -5.40 8.02
CA LYS A 62 21.79 -4.11 8.01
C LYS A 62 20.28 -4.26 7.78
N PHE A 63 19.88 -5.16 6.87
CA PHE A 63 18.52 -5.35 6.42
C PHE A 63 18.15 -6.84 6.50
N PRO A 64 17.65 -7.31 7.65
CA PRO A 64 17.47 -8.72 7.92
C PRO A 64 16.62 -9.46 6.90
N LEU A 65 16.95 -10.74 6.72
CA LEU A 65 16.22 -11.66 5.86
C LEU A 65 15.08 -12.31 6.65
N SER A 66 13.92 -12.42 6.02
CA SER A 66 12.83 -13.29 6.49
C SER A 66 12.00 -13.67 5.28
N ILE A 67 11.99 -14.96 4.93
CA ILE A 67 11.22 -15.49 3.80
C ILE A 67 10.47 -16.73 4.29
N THR A 68 9.15 -16.77 4.13
CA THR A 68 8.38 -17.98 4.44
C THR A 68 8.75 -19.11 3.46
N PRO A 69 8.74 -20.39 3.88
CA PRO A 69 8.94 -21.52 2.97
C PRO A 69 8.01 -21.48 1.74
N TYR A 70 6.76 -21.06 1.94
CA TYR A 70 5.80 -20.85 0.85
C TYR A 70 6.29 -19.82 -0.17
N TYR A 71 6.71 -18.63 0.25
CA TYR A 71 7.13 -17.60 -0.69
C TYR A 71 8.46 -17.94 -1.35
N LEU A 72 9.38 -18.58 -0.61
CA LEU A 72 10.63 -19.12 -1.16
C LEU A 72 10.36 -20.13 -2.29
N SER A 73 9.31 -20.94 -2.17
CA SER A 73 8.95 -21.95 -3.18
C SER A 73 8.52 -21.37 -4.53
N LEU A 74 8.24 -20.06 -4.60
CA LEU A 74 7.83 -19.38 -5.83
C LEU A 74 9.04 -18.91 -6.66
N ILE A 75 10.25 -18.98 -6.12
CA ILE A 75 11.48 -18.55 -6.81
C ILE A 75 11.84 -19.54 -7.90
N HIS A 76 12.00 -19.04 -9.14
CA HIS A 76 12.51 -19.84 -10.25
C HIS A 76 14.04 -19.97 -10.17
N LYS A 77 14.50 -21.09 -9.59
CA LYS A 77 15.92 -21.33 -9.25
C LYS A 77 16.87 -21.20 -10.45
N ASP A 78 16.50 -21.71 -11.62
CA ASP A 78 17.41 -21.72 -12.78
C ASP A 78 17.69 -20.33 -13.37
N ASN A 79 16.85 -19.34 -13.03
CA ASN A 79 16.98 -17.95 -13.49
C ASN A 79 16.73 -16.95 -12.34
N TYR A 80 17.18 -17.32 -11.14
CA TYR A 80 16.83 -16.59 -9.91
C TYR A 80 17.24 -15.11 -9.95
N ARG A 81 18.33 -14.76 -10.65
CA ARG A 81 18.78 -13.36 -10.80
C ARG A 81 17.78 -12.46 -11.53
N ASN A 82 16.95 -13.03 -12.40
CA ASN A 82 15.88 -12.32 -13.09
C ASN A 82 14.49 -12.66 -12.54
N ASP A 83 14.42 -13.45 -11.47
CA ASP A 83 13.16 -13.88 -10.88
C ASP A 83 12.55 -12.73 -10.03
N PRO A 84 11.30 -12.31 -10.31
CA PRO A 84 10.68 -11.18 -9.63
C PRO A 84 10.31 -11.48 -8.17
N VAL A 85 10.16 -12.76 -7.80
CA VAL A 85 9.91 -13.15 -6.40
C VAL A 85 11.22 -13.06 -5.62
N PHE A 86 12.32 -13.58 -6.19
CA PHE A 86 13.65 -13.52 -5.60
C PHE A 86 14.08 -12.08 -5.31
N LYS A 87 13.94 -11.17 -6.28
CA LYS A 87 14.27 -9.75 -6.10
C LYS A 87 13.52 -9.13 -4.93
N GLN A 88 12.23 -9.45 -4.78
CA GLN A 88 11.41 -8.92 -3.68
C GLN A 88 11.66 -9.59 -2.32
N ALA A 89 12.20 -10.81 -2.29
CA ALA A 89 12.36 -11.63 -1.07
C ALA A 89 13.78 -11.62 -0.51
N PHE A 90 14.77 -11.87 -1.36
CA PHE A 90 16.15 -12.14 -0.96
C PHE A 90 16.99 -10.86 -0.94
N GLY A 91 16.92 -10.07 -2.01
CA GLY A 91 17.63 -8.80 -2.08
C GLY A 91 19.04 -8.91 -2.64
N GLY A 92 19.79 -7.82 -2.58
CA GLY A 92 21.10 -7.72 -3.19
C GLY A 92 22.00 -6.68 -2.52
N SER A 93 23.29 -6.71 -2.84
CA SER A 93 24.28 -5.78 -2.26
C SER A 93 24.06 -4.33 -2.67
N GLU A 94 23.27 -4.10 -3.72
CA GLU A 94 22.80 -2.79 -4.18
C GLU A 94 21.99 -2.06 -3.11
N GLU A 95 21.42 -2.76 -2.14
CA GLU A 95 20.71 -2.17 -1.00
C GLU A 95 21.63 -1.37 -0.06
N LEU A 96 22.94 -1.66 -0.07
CA LEU A 96 23.93 -0.93 0.72
C LEU A 96 24.32 0.42 0.07
N ASN A 97 23.94 0.64 -1.20
CA ASN A 97 24.25 1.85 -1.93
C ASN A 97 23.20 2.93 -1.65
N THR A 98 23.33 3.61 -0.51
CA THR A 98 22.46 4.73 -0.14
C THR A 98 22.81 5.98 -0.95
N LEU A 99 21.82 6.59 -1.61
CA LEU A 99 21.99 7.85 -2.35
C LEU A 99 21.61 9.07 -1.49
N SER A 100 22.16 10.25 -1.82
CA SER A 100 21.82 11.51 -1.13
C SER A 100 20.35 11.94 -1.25
N SER A 101 19.63 11.36 -2.21
CA SER A 101 18.19 11.58 -2.41
C SER A 101 17.30 10.65 -1.59
N GLU A 102 17.89 9.74 -0.81
CA GLU A 102 17.16 8.80 0.03
C GLU A 102 17.06 9.30 1.48
N TYR A 103 15.98 8.88 2.15
CA TYR A 103 15.64 9.27 3.51
C TYR A 103 15.28 8.04 4.33
N ALA A 104 15.47 8.09 5.65
CA ALA A 104 14.98 7.03 6.54
C ALA A 104 13.44 7.02 6.60
N ASP A 105 12.83 8.21 6.64
CA ASP A 105 11.37 8.41 6.67
C ASP A 105 10.93 9.42 5.59
N PRO A 106 10.94 9.03 4.30
CA PRO A 106 10.60 9.96 3.23
C PRO A 106 9.16 10.47 3.32
N LEU A 107 8.27 9.69 3.91
CA LEU A 107 6.83 9.98 4.00
C LEU A 107 6.43 10.70 5.29
N SER A 108 7.41 11.06 6.15
CA SER A 108 7.19 11.76 7.42
C SER A 108 6.16 11.07 8.34
N GLU A 109 6.13 9.73 8.32
CA GLU A 109 5.20 8.94 9.15
C GLU A 109 5.43 9.15 10.64
N ASP A 110 6.69 9.36 11.04
CA ASP A 110 7.06 9.55 12.44
C ASP A 110 6.93 11.03 12.86
N LYS A 111 6.90 11.97 11.89
CA LYS A 111 6.68 13.41 12.16
C LYS A 111 5.20 13.76 12.25
N ASP A 112 4.37 13.21 11.36
CA ASP A 112 2.91 13.38 11.36
C ASP A 112 2.25 12.44 12.39
N SER A 113 2.90 12.24 13.53
CA SER A 113 2.54 11.25 14.55
C SER A 113 2.11 11.92 15.85
N PRO A 114 0.79 12.16 16.05
CA PRO A 114 0.30 12.81 17.27
C PRO A 114 0.50 11.93 18.52
N VAL A 115 0.47 10.60 18.34
CA VAL A 115 0.83 9.60 19.37
C VAL A 115 1.54 8.43 18.71
N GLU A 116 2.36 7.71 19.48
CA GLU A 116 3.10 6.55 18.98
C GLU A 116 2.20 5.55 18.23
N GLY A 117 2.62 5.18 17.02
CA GLY A 117 1.91 4.24 16.15
C GLY A 117 0.74 4.83 15.38
N ILE A 118 0.33 6.09 15.63
CA ILE A 118 -0.64 6.79 14.79
C ILE A 118 0.09 7.75 13.88
N THR A 119 -0.18 7.68 12.57
CA THR A 119 0.12 8.76 11.62
C THR A 119 -1.19 9.41 11.18
N HIS A 120 -1.37 10.69 11.46
CA HIS A 120 -2.56 11.46 11.09
C HIS A 120 -2.17 12.59 10.11
N ARG A 121 -2.04 12.20 8.84
CA ARG A 121 -1.61 13.09 7.74
C ARG A 121 -2.78 13.78 7.02
N TYR A 122 -3.85 13.03 6.81
CA TYR A 122 -5.02 13.50 6.08
C TYR A 122 -6.11 13.92 7.06
N PRO A 123 -7.02 14.83 6.68
CA PRO A 123 -7.97 15.42 7.63
C PRO A 123 -8.87 14.42 8.38
N ASP A 124 -9.28 13.35 7.71
CA ASP A 124 -10.41 12.50 8.11
C ASP A 124 -10.01 11.04 8.42
N ARG A 125 -8.72 10.71 8.38
CA ARG A 125 -8.26 9.31 8.45
C ARG A 125 -6.86 9.15 9.00
N VAL A 126 -6.65 8.02 9.67
CA VAL A 126 -5.37 7.69 10.31
C VAL A 126 -4.80 6.36 9.81
N LEU A 127 -3.47 6.28 9.81
CA LEU A 127 -2.74 5.02 9.77
C LEU A 127 -2.43 4.60 11.21
N PHE A 128 -2.80 3.38 11.59
CA PHE A 128 -2.50 2.81 12.89
C PHE A 128 -1.55 1.62 12.76
N GLN A 129 -0.30 1.79 13.17
CA GLN A 129 0.75 0.79 13.18
C GLN A 129 0.55 -0.17 14.35
N VAL A 130 -0.01 -1.35 14.06
CA VAL A 130 -0.44 -2.32 15.09
C VAL A 130 0.49 -3.53 15.19
N SER A 131 1.50 -3.60 14.33
CA SER A 131 2.52 -4.64 14.26
C SER A 131 3.82 -4.03 13.74
N ASN A 132 4.98 -4.47 14.24
CA ASN A 132 6.28 -4.17 13.62
C ASN A 132 6.92 -5.40 12.95
N VAL A 133 6.18 -6.50 12.86
CA VAL A 133 6.68 -7.77 12.30
C VAL A 133 5.93 -8.10 11.01
N CYS A 134 6.65 -8.70 10.06
CA CYS A 134 6.09 -9.28 8.84
C CYS A 134 6.48 -10.76 8.75
N SER A 135 5.67 -11.58 8.07
CA SER A 135 6.05 -12.97 7.78
C SER A 135 7.20 -13.05 6.76
N MET A 136 7.34 -12.01 5.94
CA MET A 136 8.40 -11.84 4.96
C MET A 136 8.83 -10.37 4.90
N TYR A 137 10.13 -10.10 4.90
CA TYR A 137 10.67 -8.74 4.78
C TYR A 137 10.91 -8.38 3.31
N CYS A 138 10.00 -7.56 2.78
CA CYS A 138 10.06 -7.09 1.40
C CYS A 138 11.30 -6.22 1.20
N ARG A 139 12.13 -6.52 0.20
CA ARG A 139 13.37 -5.76 -0.04
C ARG A 139 13.14 -4.33 -0.50
N HIS A 140 11.92 -4.03 -0.93
CA HIS A 140 11.39 -2.72 -1.31
C HIS A 140 10.49 -2.08 -0.24
N CYS A 141 10.61 -2.47 1.03
CA CYS A 141 9.74 -1.94 2.09
C CYS A 141 9.96 -0.42 2.30
N THR A 142 8.91 0.40 2.23
CA THR A 142 8.97 1.82 2.56
C THR A 142 9.46 2.07 3.99
N ARG A 143 9.09 1.19 4.92
CA ARG A 143 9.48 1.24 6.34
C ARG A 143 10.77 0.46 6.61
N LYS A 144 11.69 0.39 5.63
CA LYS A 144 12.95 -0.34 5.78
C LYS A 144 13.74 0.04 7.03
N ARG A 145 13.66 1.31 7.45
CA ARG A 145 14.26 1.79 8.72
C ARG A 145 13.80 1.05 9.98
N LYS A 146 12.57 0.50 9.97
CA LYS A 146 11.98 -0.26 11.08
C LYS A 146 12.20 -1.78 10.93
N VAL A 147 12.70 -2.22 9.76
CA VAL A 147 13.02 -3.63 9.49
C VAL A 147 14.40 -3.93 10.08
N GLY A 148 14.44 -4.79 11.09
CA GLY A 148 15.67 -5.14 11.81
C GLY A 148 15.85 -4.46 13.17
N ASP A 149 14.90 -3.60 13.56
CA ASP A 149 14.67 -3.28 14.97
C ASP A 149 14.20 -4.53 15.75
N ILE A 150 13.97 -4.38 17.05
CA ILE A 150 13.41 -5.45 17.88
C ILE A 150 12.02 -5.81 17.33
N ASP A 151 11.87 -7.02 16.79
CA ASP A 151 10.57 -7.58 16.39
C ASP A 151 9.62 -7.55 17.59
N PHE A 152 8.62 -6.67 17.56
CA PHE A 152 7.62 -6.62 18.62
C PHE A 152 6.21 -6.39 18.08
N ILE A 153 5.24 -7.01 18.76
CA ILE A 153 3.83 -6.67 18.63
C ILE A 153 3.51 -5.68 19.76
N PRO A 154 3.03 -4.46 19.44
CA PRO A 154 2.65 -3.49 20.46
C PRO A 154 1.72 -4.11 21.52
N SER A 155 2.03 -3.84 22.77
CA SER A 155 1.20 -4.28 23.89
C SER A 155 -0.19 -3.64 23.81
N ARG A 156 -1.20 -4.25 24.44
CA ARG A 156 -2.53 -3.62 24.55
C ARG A 156 -2.46 -2.20 25.10
N LYS A 157 -1.58 -1.95 26.08
CA LYS A 157 -1.36 -0.63 26.66
C LYS A 157 -0.91 0.40 25.62
N GLN A 158 0.05 0.05 24.75
CA GLN A 158 0.52 0.92 23.67
C GLN A 158 -0.59 1.19 22.66
N LEU A 159 -1.34 0.15 22.26
CA LEU A 159 -2.44 0.30 21.31
C LEU A 159 -3.61 1.10 21.89
N THR A 160 -3.86 1.01 23.20
CA THR A 160 -4.89 1.82 23.87
C THR A 160 -4.62 3.31 23.72
N THR A 161 -3.35 3.75 23.70
CA THR A 161 -3.01 5.17 23.43
C THR A 161 -3.48 5.61 22.04
N GLY A 162 -3.26 4.79 21.01
CA GLY A 162 -3.73 5.07 19.65
C GLY A 162 -5.25 5.04 19.52
N ILE A 163 -5.92 4.08 20.18
CA ILE A 163 -7.39 4.00 20.24
C ILE A 163 -7.97 5.24 20.92
N GLU A 164 -7.35 5.72 21.99
CA GLU A 164 -7.80 6.90 22.72
C GLU A 164 -7.62 8.18 21.91
N TYR A 165 -6.54 8.29 21.13
CA TYR A 165 -6.39 9.38 20.16
C TYR A 165 -7.54 9.40 19.14
N ILE A 166 -7.87 8.24 18.54
CA ILE A 166 -8.97 8.13 17.58
C ILE A 166 -10.30 8.50 18.24
N ARG A 167 -10.54 8.04 19.48
CA ARG A 167 -11.75 8.35 20.25
C ARG A 167 -11.90 9.85 20.52
N ASN A 168 -10.80 10.55 20.77
CA ASN A 168 -10.79 11.97 21.09
C ASN A 168 -10.68 12.88 19.85
N THR A 169 -10.71 12.32 18.63
CA THR A 169 -10.54 13.07 17.38
C THR A 169 -11.73 12.80 16.44
N PRO A 170 -12.89 13.49 16.64
CA PRO A 170 -14.17 13.15 16.00
C PRO A 170 -14.19 13.17 14.46
N GLN A 171 -13.31 13.93 13.83
CA GLN A 171 -13.14 13.98 12.37
C GLN A 171 -12.59 12.68 11.76
N VAL A 172 -12.01 11.78 12.56
CA VAL A 172 -11.40 10.54 12.07
C VAL A 172 -12.48 9.49 11.80
N ARG A 173 -12.88 9.38 10.53
CA ARG A 173 -13.89 8.42 10.07
C ARG A 173 -13.32 7.12 9.49
N ASP A 174 -12.08 7.13 8.99
CA ASP A 174 -11.39 5.96 8.39
C ASP A 174 -10.11 5.60 9.15
N VAL A 175 -10.04 4.37 9.63
CA VAL A 175 -8.89 3.83 10.38
C VAL A 175 -8.24 2.69 9.61
N LEU A 176 -7.00 2.90 9.14
CA LEU A 176 -6.19 1.88 8.47
C LEU A 176 -5.24 1.19 9.44
N LEU A 177 -5.49 -0.08 9.76
CA LEU A 177 -4.56 -0.94 10.49
C LEU A 177 -3.42 -1.38 9.56
N SER A 178 -2.18 -1.10 9.96
CA SER A 178 -0.95 -1.38 9.19
C SER A 178 0.26 -1.52 10.14
N GLY A 179 1.45 -1.10 9.70
CA GLY A 179 2.74 -1.28 10.37
C GLY A 179 3.65 -2.17 9.52
N GLY A 180 4.12 -3.28 10.10
CA GLY A 180 4.59 -4.45 9.38
C GLY A 180 3.41 -5.15 8.70
N ASP A 181 2.85 -6.18 9.33
CA ASP A 181 1.60 -6.81 8.86
C ASP A 181 0.61 -7.05 10.03
N PRO A 182 -0.60 -6.46 10.00
CA PRO A 182 -1.63 -6.66 11.02
C PRO A 182 -2.07 -8.12 11.19
N PHE A 183 -1.94 -8.96 10.17
CA PHE A 183 -2.28 -10.38 10.29
C PHE A 183 -1.16 -11.20 10.95
N MET A 184 -0.07 -10.59 11.39
CA MET A 184 0.84 -11.23 12.37
C MET A 184 0.23 -11.31 13.77
N LEU A 185 -0.79 -10.51 14.08
CA LEU A 185 -1.49 -10.56 15.36
C LEU A 185 -2.27 -11.88 15.48
N SER A 186 -2.44 -12.35 16.72
CA SER A 186 -3.35 -13.47 17.00
C SER A 186 -4.79 -13.08 16.67
N ASP A 187 -5.61 -14.07 16.33
CA ASP A 187 -7.05 -13.86 16.08
C ASP A 187 -7.73 -13.14 17.27
N SER A 188 -7.36 -13.47 18.50
CA SER A 188 -7.87 -12.83 19.73
C SER A 188 -7.45 -11.37 19.89
N MET A 189 -6.27 -11.00 19.38
CA MET A 189 -5.78 -9.62 19.45
C MET A 189 -6.43 -8.77 18.36
N ILE A 190 -6.63 -9.34 17.16
CA ILE A 190 -7.41 -8.72 16.08
C ILE A 190 -8.86 -8.50 16.53
N ASP A 191 -9.49 -9.51 17.14
CA ASP A 191 -10.87 -9.43 17.66
C ASP A 191 -11.00 -8.29 18.69
N TRP A 192 -10.07 -8.22 19.65
CA TRP A 192 -10.04 -7.14 20.64
C TRP A 192 -9.87 -5.77 19.99
N LEU A 193 -8.87 -5.61 19.11
CA LEU A 193 -8.55 -4.32 18.51
C LEU A 193 -9.70 -3.79 17.64
N LEU A 194 -10.28 -4.64 16.80
CA LEU A 194 -11.43 -4.28 15.97
C LEU A 194 -12.66 -3.96 16.83
N SER A 195 -12.91 -4.70 17.92
CA SER A 195 -13.97 -4.39 18.87
C SER A 195 -13.81 -3.00 19.48
N GLU A 196 -12.61 -2.63 19.91
CA GLU A 196 -12.38 -1.34 20.55
C GLU A 196 -12.56 -0.16 19.60
N ILE A 197 -12.09 -0.29 18.35
CA ILE A 197 -12.23 0.74 17.32
C ILE A 197 -13.68 0.85 16.84
N SER A 198 -14.37 -0.28 16.63
CA SER A 198 -15.77 -0.30 16.14
C SER A 198 -16.76 0.27 17.16
N ARG A 199 -16.37 0.42 18.44
CA ARG A 199 -17.17 1.08 19.48
C ARG A 199 -17.09 2.61 19.43
N ILE A 200 -16.22 3.18 18.59
CA ILE A 200 -16.04 4.62 18.46
C ILE A 200 -17.10 5.13 17.46
N PRO A 201 -18.11 5.93 17.88
CA PRO A 201 -19.29 6.22 17.06
C PRO A 201 -19.00 6.92 15.72
N HIS A 202 -17.97 7.77 15.66
CA HIS A 202 -17.59 8.51 14.46
C HIS A 202 -16.68 7.73 13.50
N VAL A 203 -16.22 6.53 13.88
CA VAL A 203 -15.45 5.67 12.96
C VAL A 203 -16.42 4.91 12.08
N GLU A 204 -16.39 5.20 10.78
CA GLU A 204 -17.30 4.63 9.79
C GLU A 204 -16.71 3.41 9.10
N VAL A 205 -15.40 3.41 8.85
CA VAL A 205 -14.72 2.37 8.08
C VAL A 205 -13.41 1.99 8.75
N ILE A 206 -13.20 0.68 8.88
CA ILE A 206 -11.90 0.12 9.24
C ILE A 206 -11.32 -0.56 8.00
N ARG A 207 -10.01 -0.41 7.81
CA ARG A 207 -9.27 -1.04 6.71
C ARG A 207 -8.04 -1.76 7.24
N ILE A 208 -7.65 -2.85 6.60
CA ILE A 208 -6.45 -3.62 6.96
C ILE A 208 -5.53 -3.69 5.75
N GLY A 209 -4.30 -3.19 5.89
CA GLY A 209 -3.23 -3.39 4.91
C GLY A 209 -2.41 -4.62 5.26
N THR A 210 -2.46 -5.67 4.45
CA THR A 210 -1.77 -6.95 4.73
C THR A 210 -1.18 -7.57 3.47
N ARG A 211 0.04 -8.07 3.55
CA ARG A 211 0.68 -8.84 2.47
C ARG A 211 0.48 -10.35 2.66
N MET A 212 -0.14 -10.82 3.73
CA MET A 212 -0.36 -12.24 4.01
C MET A 212 -1.00 -13.04 2.86
N PRO A 213 -2.02 -12.56 2.13
CA PRO A 213 -2.55 -13.31 0.99
C PRO A 213 -1.50 -13.64 -0.08
N VAL A 214 -0.44 -12.83 -0.14
CA VAL A 214 0.68 -12.94 -1.09
C VAL A 214 1.78 -13.84 -0.55
N VAL A 215 2.26 -13.58 0.67
CA VAL A 215 3.49 -14.19 1.23
C VAL A 215 3.24 -15.33 2.22
N LEU A 216 2.02 -15.44 2.75
CA LEU A 216 1.62 -16.49 3.70
C LEU A 216 0.11 -16.72 3.64
N PRO A 217 -0.43 -17.24 2.52
CA PRO A 217 -1.87 -17.33 2.30
C PRO A 217 -2.59 -18.20 3.33
N TYR A 218 -1.87 -19.12 3.97
CA TYR A 218 -2.39 -19.99 5.02
C TYR A 218 -2.80 -19.26 6.30
N ARG A 219 -2.39 -17.99 6.49
CA ARG A 219 -2.87 -17.15 7.59
C ARG A 219 -4.36 -16.84 7.47
N ILE A 220 -4.92 -16.93 6.26
CA ILE A 220 -6.34 -16.73 5.97
C ILE A 220 -7.13 -18.02 6.27
N THR A 221 -7.34 -18.26 7.55
CA THR A 221 -8.10 -19.39 8.08
C THR A 221 -9.58 -19.06 8.22
N ASN A 222 -10.46 -20.07 8.27
CA ASN A 222 -11.88 -19.85 8.55
C ASN A 222 -12.12 -19.21 9.93
N ALA A 223 -11.23 -19.46 10.90
CA ALA A 223 -11.27 -18.82 12.22
C ALA A 223 -11.01 -17.31 12.12
N LEU A 224 -9.98 -16.89 11.37
CA LEU A 224 -9.72 -15.48 11.11
C LEU A 224 -10.91 -14.82 10.41
N ILE A 225 -11.43 -15.45 9.34
CA ILE A 225 -12.61 -14.93 8.62
C ILE A 225 -13.79 -14.75 9.59
N SER A 226 -14.03 -15.72 10.48
CA SER A 226 -15.11 -15.65 11.47
C SER A 226 -14.94 -14.48 12.46
N VAL A 227 -13.70 -14.15 12.83
CA VAL A 227 -13.41 -12.96 13.64
C VAL A 227 -13.70 -11.67 12.85
N LEU A 228 -13.15 -11.55 11.65
CA LEU A 228 -13.26 -10.33 10.83
C LEU A 228 -14.72 -10.01 10.47
N LYS A 229 -15.56 -11.02 10.23
CA LYS A 229 -16.98 -10.83 9.85
C LYS A 229 -17.83 -10.12 10.91
N LYS A 230 -17.39 -10.09 12.16
CA LYS A 230 -18.10 -9.40 13.25
C LYS A 230 -18.07 -7.86 13.12
N TYR A 231 -17.13 -7.32 12.33
CA TYR A 231 -16.79 -5.89 12.32
C TYR A 231 -16.97 -5.24 10.95
N GLN A 232 -18.02 -5.62 10.21
CA GLN A 232 -18.37 -4.97 8.94
C GLN A 232 -18.90 -3.53 9.19
N PRO A 233 -18.60 -2.55 8.32
CA PRO A 233 -17.84 -2.65 7.08
C PRO A 233 -16.31 -2.72 7.31
N LEU A 234 -15.65 -3.74 6.73
CA LEU A 234 -14.21 -3.92 6.82
C LEU A 234 -13.59 -4.13 5.42
N TRP A 235 -12.59 -3.31 5.09
CA TRP A 235 -11.86 -3.40 3.81
C TRP A 235 -10.48 -4.00 3.99
N ILE A 236 -10.00 -4.73 2.98
CA ILE A 236 -8.69 -5.37 3.03
C ILE A 236 -7.90 -4.98 1.79
N ASN A 237 -6.78 -4.29 1.99
CA ASN A 237 -5.83 -3.98 0.93
C ASN A 237 -4.66 -4.95 1.00
N THR A 238 -4.42 -5.64 -0.11
CA THR A 238 -3.29 -6.57 -0.30
C THR A 238 -2.17 -5.93 -1.12
N HIS A 239 -1.03 -6.61 -1.26
CA HIS A 239 0.20 -6.06 -1.84
C HIS A 239 0.92 -7.05 -2.78
N PHE A 240 0.24 -7.38 -3.87
CA PHE A 240 0.77 -8.14 -5.02
C PHE A 240 1.51 -7.20 -5.97
N ASN A 241 2.69 -7.62 -6.43
CA ASN A 241 3.54 -6.87 -7.37
C ASN A 241 3.79 -7.63 -8.67
N HIS A 242 3.64 -8.96 -8.69
CA HIS A 242 3.91 -9.75 -9.90
C HIS A 242 2.87 -10.86 -10.13
N PRO A 243 2.48 -11.17 -11.38
CA PRO A 243 1.54 -12.26 -11.69
C PRO A 243 1.92 -13.65 -11.17
N ASN A 244 3.18 -13.88 -10.82
CA ASN A 244 3.68 -15.15 -10.27
C ASN A 244 3.25 -15.37 -8.81
N GLU A 245 2.93 -14.28 -8.09
CA GLU A 245 2.47 -14.36 -6.70
C GLU A 245 1.00 -14.80 -6.61
N ILE A 246 0.26 -14.79 -7.74
CA ILE A 246 -1.12 -15.29 -7.84
C ILE A 246 -1.09 -16.81 -8.13
N THR A 247 -0.93 -17.57 -7.06
CA THR A 247 -0.84 -19.03 -7.02
C THR A 247 -2.19 -19.65 -6.65
N SER A 248 -2.32 -20.98 -6.70
CA SER A 248 -3.53 -21.64 -6.18
C SER A 248 -3.79 -21.35 -4.70
N SER A 249 -2.74 -21.21 -3.88
CA SER A 249 -2.88 -20.96 -2.45
C SER A 249 -3.30 -19.52 -2.17
N SER A 250 -2.73 -18.54 -2.88
CA SER A 250 -3.15 -17.14 -2.74
C SER A 250 -4.55 -16.89 -3.28
N LYS A 251 -4.96 -17.58 -4.36
CA LYS A 251 -6.35 -17.57 -4.83
C LYS A 251 -7.33 -18.08 -3.77
N GLU A 252 -7.04 -19.21 -3.11
CA GLU A 252 -7.89 -19.73 -2.01
C GLU A 252 -8.02 -18.72 -0.86
N ALA A 253 -6.92 -18.05 -0.51
CA ALA A 253 -6.92 -17.00 0.51
C ALA A 253 -7.78 -15.80 0.09
N LEU A 254 -7.66 -15.34 -1.16
CA LEU A 254 -8.47 -14.25 -1.71
C LEU A 254 -9.96 -14.64 -1.76
N ASP A 255 -10.27 -15.87 -2.16
CA ASP A 255 -11.65 -16.36 -2.21
C ASP A 255 -12.29 -16.36 -0.83
N LYS A 256 -11.60 -16.83 0.21
CA LYS A 256 -12.09 -16.77 1.59
C LYS A 256 -12.37 -15.36 2.07
N LEU A 257 -11.52 -14.40 1.71
CA LEU A 257 -11.72 -12.99 2.08
C LEU A 257 -12.92 -12.38 1.33
N ALA A 258 -13.00 -12.59 0.02
CA ALA A 258 -14.10 -12.10 -0.79
C ALA A 258 -15.45 -12.74 -0.39
N ASP A 259 -15.49 -14.05 -0.15
CA ASP A 259 -16.68 -14.77 0.34
C ASP A 259 -17.06 -14.38 1.78
N GLY A 260 -16.08 -13.88 2.55
CA GLY A 260 -16.30 -13.23 3.84
C GLY A 260 -17.09 -11.92 3.74
N GLY A 261 -17.23 -11.37 2.54
CA GLY A 261 -17.90 -10.10 2.26
C GLY A 261 -16.99 -8.88 2.39
N PHE A 262 -15.66 -9.07 2.42
CA PHE A 262 -14.71 -7.95 2.50
C PHE A 262 -14.37 -7.43 1.10
N PRO A 263 -14.56 -6.13 0.83
CA PRO A 263 -14.02 -5.53 -0.39
C PRO A 263 -12.49 -5.59 -0.39
N LEU A 264 -11.92 -6.11 -1.48
CA LEU A 264 -10.48 -6.31 -1.62
C LEU A 264 -9.86 -5.29 -2.56
N GLY A 265 -8.87 -4.56 -2.07
CA GLY A 265 -8.01 -3.69 -2.87
C GLY A 265 -6.60 -4.25 -3.03
N ASN A 266 -5.85 -3.81 -4.03
CA ASN A 266 -4.45 -4.15 -4.21
C ASN A 266 -3.58 -2.89 -4.38
N GLN A 267 -2.51 -2.82 -3.61
CA GLN A 267 -1.51 -1.78 -3.67
C GLN A 267 -0.21 -2.40 -4.20
N SER A 268 0.10 -2.19 -5.47
CA SER A 268 1.40 -2.57 -6.05
C SER A 268 2.39 -1.42 -5.91
N VAL A 269 3.68 -1.73 -5.85
CA VAL A 269 4.77 -0.77 -6.05
C VAL A 269 5.39 -1.01 -7.42
N LEU A 270 5.68 0.06 -8.15
CA LEU A 270 6.38 0.02 -9.42
C LEU A 270 7.88 -0.16 -9.14
N LEU A 271 8.38 -1.36 -9.44
CA LEU A 271 9.70 -1.84 -9.09
C LEU A 271 10.47 -2.20 -10.36
N ALA A 272 11.65 -1.58 -10.52
CA ALA A 272 12.57 -1.88 -11.61
C ALA A 272 12.92 -3.37 -11.65
N ASP A 273 12.91 -3.93 -12.86
CA ASP A 273 13.17 -5.33 -13.15
C ASP A 273 12.31 -6.36 -12.41
N VAL A 274 11.15 -5.94 -11.90
CA VAL A 274 10.12 -6.80 -11.29
C VAL A 274 8.80 -6.64 -12.05
N ASN A 275 8.29 -5.41 -12.15
CA ASN A 275 6.98 -5.15 -12.75
C ASN A 275 6.91 -3.84 -13.54
N ASP A 276 8.04 -3.24 -13.88
CA ASP A 276 8.19 -2.04 -14.70
C ASP A 276 7.95 -2.28 -16.19
N CYS A 277 6.91 -3.06 -16.50
CA CYS A 277 6.52 -3.42 -17.86
C CYS A 277 4.99 -3.37 -17.99
N PRO A 278 4.44 -2.66 -19.00
CA PRO A 278 3.01 -2.59 -19.24
C PRO A 278 2.33 -3.96 -19.35
N LYS A 279 2.98 -4.93 -19.99
CA LYS A 279 2.44 -6.30 -20.14
C LYS A 279 2.35 -7.04 -18.81
N ILE A 280 3.35 -6.87 -17.94
CA ILE A 280 3.38 -7.49 -16.61
C ILE A 280 2.26 -6.91 -15.74
N ILE A 281 2.16 -5.58 -15.67
CA ILE A 281 1.10 -4.91 -14.90
C ILE A 281 -0.27 -5.27 -15.45
N LYS A 282 -0.48 -5.26 -16.78
CA LYS A 282 -1.76 -5.66 -17.39
C LYS A 282 -2.16 -7.09 -17.00
N SER A 283 -1.20 -8.03 -17.06
CA SER A 283 -1.41 -9.41 -16.62
C SER A 283 -1.76 -9.48 -15.13
N LEU A 284 -1.06 -8.70 -14.29
CA LEU A 284 -1.31 -8.64 -12.85
C LEU A 284 -2.72 -8.15 -12.55
N VAL A 285 -3.12 -7.00 -13.10
CA VAL A 285 -4.44 -6.40 -12.83
C VAL A 285 -5.59 -7.28 -13.32
N HIS A 286 -5.41 -7.99 -14.44
CA HIS A 286 -6.39 -8.97 -14.92
C HIS A 286 -6.53 -10.14 -13.95
N LYS A 287 -5.42 -10.71 -13.49
CA LYS A 287 -5.45 -11.79 -12.51
C LYS A 287 -6.03 -11.33 -11.17
N LEU A 288 -5.75 -10.11 -10.72
CA LEU A 288 -6.34 -9.55 -9.50
C LEU A 288 -7.87 -9.46 -9.63
N VAL A 289 -8.36 -8.90 -10.73
CA VAL A 289 -9.80 -8.80 -11.00
C VAL A 289 -10.47 -10.16 -11.08
N GLN A 290 -9.84 -11.15 -11.72
CA GLN A 290 -10.34 -12.53 -11.76
C GLN A 290 -10.51 -13.15 -10.37
N ASN A 291 -9.81 -12.63 -9.35
CA ASN A 291 -9.90 -13.09 -7.96
C ASN A 291 -10.58 -12.05 -7.05
N ARG A 292 -11.45 -11.20 -7.63
CA ARG A 292 -12.28 -10.21 -6.91
C ARG A 292 -11.46 -9.18 -6.11
N VAL A 293 -10.23 -8.93 -6.55
CA VAL A 293 -9.37 -7.87 -5.99
C VAL A 293 -9.32 -6.69 -6.95
N ARG A 294 -9.71 -5.52 -6.47
CA ARG A 294 -9.65 -4.27 -7.24
C ARG A 294 -8.21 -3.71 -7.20
N PRO A 295 -7.53 -3.52 -8.34
CA PRO A 295 -6.31 -2.73 -8.41
C PRO A 295 -6.60 -1.32 -7.87
N TYR A 296 -5.99 -0.98 -6.74
CA TYR A 296 -6.27 0.27 -6.02
C TYR A 296 -5.20 1.31 -6.34
N TYR A 297 -3.94 1.00 -6.01
CA TYR A 297 -2.81 1.88 -6.29
C TYR A 297 -1.68 1.14 -7.00
N LEU A 298 -1.00 1.87 -7.89
CA LEU A 298 0.36 1.60 -8.30
C LEU A 298 1.23 2.71 -7.71
N TYR A 299 2.04 2.41 -6.72
CA TYR A 299 2.94 3.37 -6.10
C TYR A 299 4.20 3.52 -6.93
N GLN A 300 4.65 4.76 -7.10
CA GLN A 300 6.07 5.01 -7.35
C GLN A 300 6.89 4.46 -6.17
N CYS A 301 8.01 3.79 -6.45
CA CYS A 301 8.91 3.34 -5.39
C CYS A 301 9.43 4.54 -4.58
N ASP A 302 9.25 4.49 -3.26
CA ASP A 302 9.59 5.57 -2.34
C ASP A 302 11.09 5.84 -2.28
N LEU A 303 11.43 7.03 -1.79
CA LEU A 303 12.81 7.46 -1.54
C LEU A 303 13.40 6.90 -0.24
N SER A 304 13.00 5.69 0.16
CA SER A 304 13.54 5.07 1.36
C SER A 304 14.97 4.57 1.12
N GLU A 305 15.77 4.56 2.18
CA GLU A 305 17.15 4.09 2.14
C GLU A 305 17.29 2.70 1.47
N GLY A 306 18.28 2.58 0.58
CA GLY A 306 18.66 1.29 -0.02
C GLY A 306 17.63 0.76 -1.02
N LEU A 307 16.80 1.64 -1.60
CA LEU A 307 15.78 1.28 -2.59
C LEU A 307 16.10 1.80 -4.00
N SER A 308 17.19 2.55 -4.20
CA SER A 308 17.48 3.17 -5.50
C SER A 308 17.49 2.23 -6.69
N HIS A 309 17.96 0.99 -6.51
CA HIS A 309 17.97 -0.02 -7.57
C HIS A 309 16.56 -0.51 -7.97
N PHE A 310 15.53 -0.29 -7.15
CA PHE A 310 14.13 -0.56 -7.49
C PHE A 310 13.40 0.65 -8.08
N ARG A 311 13.97 1.85 -7.99
CA ARG A 311 13.29 3.07 -8.47
C ARG A 311 13.22 3.10 -9.99
N THR A 312 12.09 3.58 -10.49
CA THR A 312 11.88 3.86 -11.92
C THR A 312 11.70 5.37 -12.12
N PRO A 313 12.01 5.91 -13.32
CA PRO A 313 11.57 7.25 -13.69
C PRO A 313 10.03 7.31 -13.69
N VAL A 314 9.45 8.44 -13.28
CA VAL A 314 7.98 8.64 -13.27
C VAL A 314 7.35 8.39 -14.66
N GLY A 315 8.09 8.69 -15.74
CA GLY A 315 7.67 8.40 -17.11
C GLY A 315 7.32 6.92 -17.35
N LYS A 316 7.94 5.99 -16.62
CA LYS A 316 7.61 4.56 -16.69
C LYS A 316 6.21 4.25 -16.15
N GLY A 317 5.82 4.90 -15.05
CA GLY A 317 4.46 4.81 -14.53
C GLY A 317 3.43 5.41 -15.49
N ILE A 318 3.75 6.55 -16.12
CA ILE A 318 2.89 7.18 -17.14
C ILE A 318 2.71 6.24 -18.35
N GLU A 319 3.79 5.64 -18.86
CA GLU A 319 3.77 4.66 -19.95
C GLU A 319 2.86 3.46 -19.63
N ILE A 320 2.96 2.93 -18.41
CA ILE A 320 2.11 1.83 -17.94
C ILE A 320 0.65 2.28 -17.89
N MET A 321 0.35 3.45 -17.33
CA MET A 321 -1.01 3.96 -17.24
C MET A 321 -1.64 4.18 -18.61
N GLU A 322 -0.89 4.73 -19.57
CA GLU A 322 -1.31 4.87 -20.97
C GLU A 322 -1.69 3.51 -21.58
N SER A 323 -0.91 2.47 -21.28
CA SER A 323 -1.15 1.10 -21.76
C SER A 323 -2.32 0.37 -21.08
N LEU A 324 -2.92 0.96 -20.04
CA LEU A 324 -4.07 0.40 -19.31
C LEU A 324 -5.37 1.17 -19.61
N VAL A 325 -5.33 2.50 -19.67
CA VAL A 325 -6.51 3.32 -19.95
C VAL A 325 -7.04 3.01 -21.35
N GLY A 326 -8.32 2.64 -21.45
CA GLY A 326 -8.95 2.21 -22.70
C GLY A 326 -8.60 0.77 -23.15
N HIS A 327 -7.41 0.28 -22.80
CA HIS A 327 -6.94 -1.06 -23.21
C HIS A 327 -7.37 -2.21 -22.27
N THR A 328 -8.03 -1.90 -21.16
CA THR A 328 -8.64 -2.86 -20.23
C THR A 328 -9.85 -2.25 -19.51
N SER A 329 -10.62 -3.08 -18.82
CA SER A 329 -11.76 -2.69 -17.98
C SER A 329 -11.39 -1.57 -17.00
N GLY A 330 -12.26 -0.55 -16.88
CA GLY A 330 -11.98 0.64 -16.08
C GLY A 330 -11.67 0.36 -14.60
N PHE A 331 -12.32 -0.64 -14.00
CA PHE A 331 -12.09 -1.05 -12.61
C PHE A 331 -10.83 -1.92 -12.41
N ALA A 332 -10.19 -2.37 -13.50
CA ALA A 332 -8.88 -3.03 -13.48
C ALA A 332 -7.72 -2.01 -13.54
N ARG A 333 -8.02 -0.71 -13.63
CA ARG A 333 -6.99 0.34 -13.66
C ARG A 333 -6.74 0.85 -12.25
N PRO A 334 -5.53 0.69 -11.70
CA PRO A 334 -5.18 1.35 -10.45
C PRO A 334 -5.03 2.85 -10.67
N VAL A 335 -4.94 3.61 -9.59
CA VAL A 335 -4.43 4.98 -9.65
C VAL A 335 -2.91 4.93 -9.48
N TYR A 336 -2.15 5.46 -10.44
CA TYR A 336 -0.70 5.61 -10.26
C TYR A 336 -0.44 6.85 -9.39
N VAL A 337 0.30 6.67 -8.30
CA VAL A 337 0.54 7.72 -7.30
C VAL A 337 2.00 7.83 -6.93
N ILE A 338 2.43 9.05 -6.64
CA ILE A 338 3.69 9.34 -5.95
C ILE A 338 3.30 9.77 -4.53
N ASP A 339 3.77 9.06 -3.51
CA ASP A 339 3.62 9.54 -2.13
C ASP A 339 4.69 10.62 -1.90
N ALA A 340 4.23 11.86 -1.71
CA ALA A 340 5.08 13.04 -1.77
C ALA A 340 6.08 13.04 -0.60
N PRO A 341 7.38 13.25 -0.88
CA PRO A 341 8.38 13.43 0.17
C PRO A 341 7.97 14.56 1.13
N GLY A 342 8.25 14.37 2.41
CA GLY A 342 7.87 15.34 3.45
C GLY A 342 6.41 15.23 3.93
N GLY A 343 5.69 14.16 3.56
CA GLY A 343 4.35 13.91 4.10
C GLY A 343 3.20 14.58 3.34
N GLY A 344 3.44 15.08 2.12
CA GLY A 344 2.38 15.72 1.30
C GLY A 344 1.27 14.77 0.83
N GLY A 345 1.45 13.46 1.01
CA GLY A 345 0.46 12.46 0.66
C GLY A 345 0.53 11.98 -0.79
N LYS A 346 -0.47 11.17 -1.18
CA LYS A 346 -0.49 10.41 -2.44
C LYS A 346 -1.00 11.31 -3.55
N ILE A 347 -0.11 11.74 -4.43
CA ILE A 347 -0.42 12.61 -5.56
C ILE A 347 -0.63 11.73 -6.80
N PRO A 348 -1.84 11.73 -7.41
CA PRO A 348 -2.09 10.95 -8.62
C PRO A 348 -1.33 11.53 -9.82
N VAL A 349 -0.79 10.63 -10.64
CA VAL A 349 -0.11 10.96 -11.89
C VAL A 349 -0.72 10.13 -13.01
N MET A 350 -1.02 10.78 -14.15
CA MET A 350 -1.65 10.15 -15.30
C MET A 350 -1.21 10.82 -16.60
N PRO A 351 -1.42 10.16 -17.75
CA PRO A 351 -1.25 10.82 -19.04
C PRO A 351 -2.22 12.00 -19.23
N ASN A 352 -1.84 12.94 -20.10
CA ASN A 352 -2.69 14.09 -20.44
C ASN A 352 -3.71 13.69 -21.52
N TYR A 353 -5.00 13.80 -21.20
CA TYR A 353 -6.10 13.52 -22.15
C TYR A 353 -6.78 14.78 -22.67
N ILE A 354 -6.66 15.91 -21.97
CA ILE A 354 -7.05 17.23 -22.48
C ILE A 354 -5.91 17.77 -23.34
N ILE A 355 -6.24 18.21 -24.56
CA ILE A 355 -5.29 18.82 -25.49
C ILE A 355 -5.45 20.34 -25.52
N SER A 356 -6.69 20.83 -25.56
CA SER A 356 -7.00 22.24 -25.71
C SER A 356 -8.42 22.54 -25.21
N TRP A 357 -8.73 23.81 -24.95
CA TRP A 357 -10.05 24.27 -24.57
C TRP A 357 -10.30 25.70 -25.07
N SER A 358 -11.57 26.04 -25.29
CA SER A 358 -12.06 27.40 -25.57
C SER A 358 -13.22 27.72 -24.62
N THR A 359 -13.96 28.81 -24.86
CA THR A 359 -15.06 29.25 -24.00
C THR A 359 -16.25 28.29 -23.91
N ASN A 360 -16.38 27.33 -24.83
CA ASN A 360 -17.53 26.41 -24.90
C ASN A 360 -17.19 25.02 -25.45
N LYS A 361 -15.91 24.69 -25.54
CA LYS A 361 -15.43 23.45 -26.16
C LYS A 361 -14.17 22.97 -25.47
N VAL A 362 -14.09 21.67 -25.24
CA VAL A 362 -12.87 20.99 -24.80
C VAL A 362 -12.45 19.98 -25.86
N VAL A 363 -11.18 20.05 -26.28
CA VAL A 363 -10.56 19.10 -27.20
C VAL A 363 -9.83 18.03 -26.37
N LEU A 364 -10.25 16.78 -26.56
CA LEU A 364 -9.74 15.63 -25.84
C LEU A 364 -9.12 14.63 -26.82
N ARG A 365 -8.13 13.86 -26.38
CA ARG A 365 -7.72 12.63 -27.05
C ARG A 365 -8.11 11.41 -26.24
N ASN A 366 -8.30 10.28 -26.91
CA ASN A 366 -8.46 8.99 -26.24
C ASN A 366 -7.17 8.14 -26.32
N TYR A 367 -7.27 6.87 -25.90
CA TYR A 367 -6.17 5.90 -25.91
C TYR A 367 -5.74 5.45 -27.32
N GLU A 368 -6.60 5.62 -28.34
CA GLU A 368 -6.32 5.28 -29.74
C GLU A 368 -5.64 6.45 -30.49
N GLY A 369 -5.55 7.62 -29.86
CA GLY A 369 -5.12 8.86 -30.50
C GLY A 369 -6.25 9.60 -31.25
N VAL A 370 -7.50 9.16 -31.11
CA VAL A 370 -8.66 9.88 -31.66
C VAL A 370 -8.83 11.19 -30.90
N ILE A 371 -8.89 12.30 -31.64
CA ILE A 371 -9.13 13.65 -31.11
C ILE A 371 -10.60 13.98 -31.29
N THR A 372 -11.29 14.37 -30.21
CA THR A 372 -12.72 14.69 -30.21
C THR A 372 -12.98 16.00 -29.47
N THR A 373 -14.04 16.69 -29.87
CA THR A 373 -14.51 17.91 -29.20
C THR A 373 -15.74 17.60 -28.36
N TYR A 374 -15.70 17.97 -27.08
CA TYR A 374 -16.88 18.04 -26.23
C TYR A 374 -17.42 19.47 -26.26
N LYS A 375 -18.68 19.67 -26.69
CA LYS A 375 -19.36 20.97 -26.61
C LYS A 375 -19.88 21.15 -25.19
N GLU A 376 -19.41 22.20 -24.53
CA GLU A 376 -19.91 22.62 -23.22
C GLU A 376 -21.25 23.36 -23.35
N PRO A 377 -22.05 23.45 -22.28
CA PRO A 377 -23.30 24.20 -22.29
C PRO A 377 -23.09 25.65 -22.76
N ASP A 378 -23.99 26.16 -23.61
CA ASP A 378 -23.91 27.55 -24.10
C ASP A 378 -24.15 28.58 -22.98
N SER A 379 -24.76 28.15 -21.86
CA SER A 379 -24.94 28.91 -20.62
C SER A 379 -25.01 27.94 -19.44
N TYR A 380 -24.34 28.30 -18.34
CA TYR A 380 -24.45 27.62 -17.04
C TYR A 380 -24.42 28.68 -15.94
N GLU A 381 -25.54 28.85 -15.25
CA GLU A 381 -25.62 29.69 -14.05
C GLU A 381 -25.33 28.81 -12.83
N PRO A 382 -24.17 28.98 -12.17
CA PRO A 382 -23.88 28.21 -10.97
C PRO A 382 -24.88 28.59 -9.88
N LYS A 383 -25.50 27.60 -9.23
CA LYS A 383 -26.21 27.84 -7.98
C LYS A 383 -25.18 28.24 -6.92
N ALA A 384 -25.20 29.49 -6.48
CA ALA A 384 -24.33 29.96 -5.40
C ALA A 384 -24.72 29.26 -4.09
N CYS A 385 -23.76 28.62 -3.43
CA CYS A 385 -23.93 28.11 -2.06
C CYS A 385 -23.66 29.25 -1.09
N ASP A 386 -24.71 29.77 -0.44
CA ASP A 386 -24.63 30.80 0.58
C ASP A 386 -24.38 30.24 1.99
N ARG A 387 -24.16 28.91 2.09
CA ARG A 387 -24.09 28.11 3.33
C ARG A 387 -25.32 28.22 4.22
N ASN A 388 -26.42 28.75 3.71
CA ASN A 388 -27.71 28.67 4.37
C ASN A 388 -28.35 27.32 4.02
N CYS A 389 -27.77 26.24 4.56
CA CYS A 389 -28.24 24.87 4.29
C CYS A 389 -29.73 24.67 4.62
N LYS A 390 -30.31 25.53 5.47
CA LYS A 390 -31.75 25.55 5.80
C LYS A 390 -32.63 25.98 4.62
N ASP A 391 -32.15 26.89 3.78
CA ASP A 391 -32.85 27.40 2.59
C ASP A 391 -32.35 26.72 1.30
N CYS A 392 -31.44 25.75 1.42
CA CYS A 392 -30.97 24.95 0.30
C CYS A 392 -32.10 24.05 -0.20
N ASN A 393 -32.43 24.16 -1.49
CA ASN A 393 -33.43 23.31 -2.14
C ASN A 393 -32.89 21.95 -2.59
N LEU A 394 -31.65 21.64 -2.26
CA LEU A 394 -31.11 20.30 -2.38
C LEU A 394 -31.49 19.53 -1.12
N ASP A 395 -31.96 18.30 -1.26
CA ASP A 395 -32.19 17.38 -0.15
C ASP A 395 -30.85 16.91 0.42
N LEU A 396 -30.20 17.82 1.16
CA LEU A 396 -28.97 17.60 1.89
C LEU A 396 -29.36 16.98 3.23
N ASN A 397 -29.72 15.69 3.24
CA ASN A 397 -29.84 14.88 4.47
C ASN A 397 -28.45 14.69 5.13
N LEU A 398 -27.72 15.78 5.37
CA LEU A 398 -26.44 15.84 6.06
C LEU A 398 -26.71 15.84 7.57
N ARG A 399 -25.92 15.12 8.37
CA ARG A 399 -26.17 15.05 9.81
C ARG A 399 -25.97 16.44 10.43
N GLU A 400 -26.81 16.81 11.40
CA GLU A 400 -26.65 18.06 12.15
C GLU A 400 -25.22 18.14 12.71
N ASN A 401 -24.46 19.16 12.29
CA ASN A 401 -23.05 19.46 12.62
C ASN A 401 -21.93 18.87 11.72
N GLU A 402 -22.22 18.25 10.56
CA GLU A 402 -21.17 17.87 9.57
C GLU A 402 -20.66 19.07 8.72
N ASP A 403 -21.36 20.21 8.71
CA ASP A 403 -21.07 21.34 7.81
C ASP A 403 -20.06 22.37 8.34
N GLN A 404 -18.89 21.92 8.77
CA GLN A 404 -17.68 22.74 8.76
C GLN A 404 -16.49 22.05 8.09
N ASP A 405 -16.72 21.41 6.94
CA ASP A 405 -15.62 21.15 6.00
C ASP A 405 -15.08 22.51 5.52
N VAL A 406 -14.09 23.03 6.24
CA VAL A 406 -13.34 24.21 5.87
C VAL A 406 -12.44 23.77 4.72
N ALA A 407 -12.72 24.25 3.51
CA ALA A 407 -11.87 24.04 2.35
C ALA A 407 -10.39 24.18 2.71
N ILE A 408 -9.55 23.25 2.27
CA ILE A 408 -8.11 23.24 2.58
C ILE A 408 -7.24 23.33 1.31
N GLY A 409 -6.04 23.91 1.45
CA GLY A 409 -5.09 24.02 0.35
C GLY A 409 -5.70 24.71 -0.88
N ILE A 410 -5.49 24.13 -2.07
CA ILE A 410 -5.97 24.68 -3.36
C ILE A 410 -7.49 24.81 -3.40
N GLU A 411 -8.24 23.98 -2.66
CA GLU A 411 -9.70 24.09 -2.57
C GLU A 411 -10.15 25.46 -2.04
N LYS A 412 -9.34 26.11 -1.18
CA LYS A 412 -9.62 27.47 -0.72
C LYS A 412 -9.67 28.48 -1.85
N LEU A 413 -8.86 28.29 -2.90
CA LEU A 413 -8.82 29.16 -4.08
C LEU A 413 -9.99 28.92 -5.04
N LEU A 414 -10.64 27.75 -4.93
CA LEU A 414 -11.77 27.35 -5.77
C LEU A 414 -13.11 27.58 -5.07
N SER A 415 -13.11 27.62 -3.74
CA SER A 415 -14.30 27.77 -2.92
C SER A 415 -14.78 29.22 -2.91
N ASN A 416 -16.05 29.42 -3.26
CA ASN A 416 -16.72 30.72 -3.17
C ASN A 416 -16.97 31.20 -1.73
N THR A 417 -16.73 30.34 -0.74
CA THR A 417 -16.98 30.62 0.68
C THR A 417 -15.70 30.96 1.43
N ASN A 418 -14.57 31.11 0.73
CA ASN A 418 -13.28 31.40 1.31
C ASN A 418 -12.63 32.59 0.59
N ASP A 419 -12.26 33.62 1.33
CA ASP A 419 -11.65 34.84 0.76
C ASP A 419 -10.16 34.66 0.39
N THR A 420 -9.62 33.43 0.48
CA THR A 420 -8.24 33.14 0.11
C THR A 420 -8.07 33.31 -1.40
N ILE A 421 -7.37 34.37 -1.80
CA ILE A 421 -7.04 34.65 -3.21
C ILE A 421 -5.69 34.08 -3.65
N SER A 422 -4.81 33.68 -2.70
CA SER A 422 -3.50 33.14 -3.01
C SER A 422 -2.94 32.29 -1.88
N LEU A 423 -2.21 31.23 -2.23
CA LEU A 423 -1.36 30.46 -1.31
C LEU A 423 0.10 30.81 -1.61
N ILE A 424 0.82 31.28 -0.61
CA ILE A 424 2.19 31.77 -0.76
C ILE A 424 3.10 30.93 0.15
N PRO A 425 4.23 30.40 -0.35
CA PRO A 425 5.23 29.74 0.50
C PRO A 425 5.71 30.65 1.63
N GLU A 426 5.96 30.07 2.81
CA GLU A 426 6.33 30.81 4.04
C GLU A 426 7.54 31.75 3.82
N ASP A 427 8.58 31.27 3.14
CA ASP A 427 9.80 32.03 2.84
C ASP A 427 9.78 32.76 1.49
N ASN A 428 8.62 33.29 1.08
CA ASN A 428 8.54 34.02 -0.18
C ASN A 428 9.29 35.37 -0.09
N GLU A 429 10.42 35.49 -0.80
CA GLU A 429 11.28 36.70 -0.73
C GLU A 429 10.53 38.01 -1.04
N ARG A 430 9.54 37.98 -1.95
CA ARG A 430 8.74 39.16 -2.29
C ARG A 430 7.89 39.62 -1.09
N ILE A 431 7.44 38.70 -0.24
CA ILE A 431 6.69 39.03 0.98
C ILE A 431 7.63 39.53 2.08
N GLN A 432 8.80 38.91 2.26
CA GLN A 432 9.81 39.39 3.21
C GLN A 432 10.17 40.86 2.96
N ARG A 433 10.49 41.22 1.70
CA ARG A 433 10.76 42.61 1.31
C ARG A 433 9.61 43.59 1.58
N ARG A 434 8.36 43.14 1.60
CA ARG A 434 7.21 44.02 1.94
C ARG A 434 7.12 44.27 3.44
N ASN A 435 7.43 43.25 4.24
CA ASN A 435 7.36 43.33 5.69
C ASN A 435 8.54 44.10 6.29
N ASP A 436 9.73 44.06 5.66
CA ASP A 436 10.90 44.83 6.10
C ASP A 436 10.75 46.35 5.90
N HIS A 437 9.75 46.78 5.14
CA HIS A 437 9.42 48.18 4.86
C HIS A 437 8.08 48.63 5.48
N ALA A 438 7.40 47.76 6.23
CA ALA A 438 6.18 48.02 6.96
C ALA A 438 6.47 48.12 8.46
#